data_AF-A0A1Q2KY35-F1
#
_entry.id   AF-A0A1Q2KY35-F1
#
_cell.length_a   1.000
_cell.length_b   1.000
_cell.length_c   1.000
_cell.angle_alpha   90.00
_cell.angle_beta   90.00
_cell.angle_gamma   90.00
#
_symmetry.space_group_name_H-M   'P 1'
#
loop_
_entity.id
_entity.type
_entity.pdbx_description
1 polymer ?
#
loop_
_entity_poly.entity_id
_entity_poly.type
_entity_poly.pdbx_seq_one_letter_code
_entity_poly.pdbx_strand_id
1 'polypeptide(L)'
;MSLPYLKEAIENGDQEKLIRYVRLHFGDGNEEAGRKEIDKSWIEALKLLLDSPETDREFIFDTLENKSPETLAHLYFSLHFHLLKRSGEWIHDGNL
;
A
#
# COMPACT_ATOMS: atom_id res chain seq x y z
N MET A 1 11.83 7.10 9.44
CA MET A 1 11.86 8.41 8.73
C MET A 1 10.74 9.31 9.27
N SER A 2 10.96 10.63 9.34
CA SER A 2 10.07 11.58 10.02
C SER A 2 9.09 12.28 9.06
N LEU A 3 7.97 12.80 9.58
CA LEU A 3 7.00 13.58 8.79
C LEU A 3 7.61 14.81 8.08
N PRO A 4 8.54 15.58 8.69
CA PRO A 4 9.24 16.66 7.99
C PRO A 4 9.99 16.21 6.72
N TYR A 5 10.62 15.03 6.75
CA TYR A 5 11.35 14.47 5.61
C TYR A 5 10.44 14.26 4.39
N LEU A 6 9.20 13.83 4.61
CA LEU A 6 8.22 13.59 3.56
C LEU A 6 7.60 14.90 3.03
N LYS A 7 7.37 15.87 3.91
CA LYS A 7 6.88 17.20 3.50
C LYS A 7 7.87 17.88 2.56
N GLU A 8 9.15 17.86 2.92
CA GLU A 8 10.23 18.38 2.07
C GLU A 8 10.29 17.65 0.72
N ALA A 9 10.10 16.33 0.70
CA ALA A 9 10.08 15.55 -0.54
C ALA A 9 8.94 15.99 -1.47
N ILE A 10 7.74 16.21 -0.91
CA ILE A 10 6.59 16.72 -1.66
C ILE A 10 6.86 18.12 -2.20
N GLU A 11 7.37 19.03 -1.35
CA GLU A 11 7.66 20.42 -1.74
C GLU A 11 8.68 20.50 -2.89
N ASN A 12 9.65 19.59 -2.91
CA ASN A 12 10.70 19.53 -3.93
C ASN A 12 10.35 18.62 -5.13
N GLY A 13 9.19 17.97 -5.14
CA GLY A 13 8.82 17.01 -6.19
C GLY A 13 9.72 15.76 -6.23
N ASP A 14 10.36 15.41 -5.11
CA ASP A 14 11.30 14.29 -5.01
C ASP A 14 10.55 12.96 -4.87
N GLN A 15 10.16 12.42 -6.03
CA GLN A 15 9.42 11.16 -6.12
C GLN A 15 10.22 9.97 -5.57
N GLU A 16 11.54 9.92 -5.79
CA GLU A 16 12.34 8.79 -5.32
C GLU A 16 12.37 8.76 -3.80
N LYS A 17 12.47 9.91 -3.13
CA LYS A 17 12.42 10.02 -1.66
C LYS A 17 11.10 9.51 -1.07
N LEU A 18 9.98 9.78 -1.75
CA LEU A 18 8.66 9.29 -1.38
C LEU A 18 8.54 7.77 -1.57
N ILE A 19 8.96 7.26 -2.73
CA ILE A 19 8.93 5.82 -3.02
C ILE A 19 9.87 5.05 -2.09
N ARG A 20 11.05 5.60 -1.81
CA ARG A 20 12.01 5.05 -0.84
C ARG A 20 11.42 4.96 0.56
N TYR A 21 10.65 5.96 0.99
CA TYR A 21 9.91 5.87 2.25
C TYR A 21 8.96 4.68 2.28
N VAL A 22 8.19 4.48 1.22
CA VAL A 22 7.25 3.35 1.11
C VAL A 22 7.99 2.01 1.17
N ARG A 23 9.08 1.85 0.42
CA ARG A 23 9.92 0.63 0.46
C ARG A 23 10.50 0.39 1.86
N LEU A 24 11.05 1.41 2.51
CA LEU A 24 11.60 1.26 3.85
C LEU A 24 10.52 0.93 4.89
N HIS A 25 9.30 1.45 4.73
CA HIS A 25 8.18 1.15 5.62
C HIS A 25 7.72 -0.31 5.49
N PHE A 26 7.49 -0.78 4.26
CA PHE A 26 7.09 -2.18 4.03
C PHE A 26 8.24 -3.17 4.23
N GLY A 27 9.49 -2.72 4.14
CA GLY A 27 10.69 -3.56 4.20
C GLY A 27 11.33 -3.70 5.58
N ASP A 28 10.69 -3.21 6.65
CA ASP A 28 11.28 -3.09 8.00
C ASP A 28 12.70 -2.48 7.97
N GLY A 29 12.83 -1.36 7.26
CA GLY A 29 14.13 -0.68 7.09
C GLY A 29 15.04 -1.25 5.99
N ASN A 30 14.62 -2.29 5.27
CA ASN A 30 15.34 -2.84 4.11
C ASN A 30 14.58 -2.55 2.80
N GLU A 31 15.15 -1.70 1.94
CA GLU A 31 14.51 -1.29 0.68
C GLU A 31 14.22 -2.44 -0.29
N GLU A 32 15.16 -3.38 -0.42
CA GLU A 32 15.02 -4.52 -1.31
C GLU A 32 13.94 -5.49 -0.79
N ALA A 33 13.88 -5.70 0.52
CA ALA A 33 12.79 -6.46 1.13
C ALA A 33 11.45 -5.76 0.91
N GLY A 34 11.37 -4.45 1.14
CA GLY A 34 10.13 -3.69 0.96
C GLY A 34 9.64 -3.64 -0.48
N ARG A 35 10.54 -3.62 -1.46
CA ARG A 35 10.16 -3.79 -2.86
C ARG A 35 9.48 -5.13 -3.10
N LYS A 36 10.03 -6.23 -2.57
CA LYS A 36 9.43 -7.57 -2.68
C LYS A 36 8.08 -7.65 -1.99
N GLU A 37 7.92 -7.02 -0.82
CA GLU A 37 6.63 -6.94 -0.15
C GLU A 37 5.59 -6.19 -1.01
N ILE A 38 5.97 -5.05 -1.60
CA ILE A 38 5.06 -4.33 -2.50
C ILE A 38 4.61 -5.24 -3.65
N ASP A 39 5.55 -5.94 -4.29
CA ASP A 39 5.27 -6.86 -5.39
C ASP A 39 4.34 -8.03 -4.96
N LYS A 40 4.54 -8.60 -3.76
CA LYS A 40 3.67 -9.66 -3.20
C LYS A 40 2.22 -9.22 -3.11
N SER A 41 1.97 -8.00 -2.62
CA SER A 41 0.60 -7.46 -2.48
C SER A 41 -0.14 -7.41 -3.83
N TRP A 42 0.57 -7.02 -4.90
CA TRP A 42 0.03 -6.95 -6.25
C TRP A 42 -0.23 -8.33 -6.82
N ILE A 43 0.66 -9.29 -6.57
CA ILE A 43 0.46 -10.69 -6.95
C ILE A 43 -0.78 -11.28 -6.28
N GLU A 44 -0.99 -11.04 -4.98
CA GLU A 44 -2.17 -11.51 -4.26
C GLU A 44 -3.47 -10.86 -4.76
N ALA A 45 -3.45 -9.55 -5.07
CA ALA A 45 -4.59 -8.88 -5.69
C ALA A 45 -4.92 -9.51 -7.06
N LEU A 46 -3.90 -9.73 -7.89
CA LEU A 46 -4.08 -10.31 -9.23
C LEU A 46 -4.67 -11.72 -9.16
N LYS A 47 -4.20 -12.57 -8.22
CA LYS A 47 -4.75 -13.92 -8.02
C LYS A 47 -6.27 -13.89 -7.79
N LEU A 48 -6.76 -12.95 -7.00
CA LEU A 48 -8.20 -12.77 -6.73
C LEU A 48 -8.99 -12.34 -7.97
N LEU A 49 -8.35 -11.59 -8.87
CA LEU A 49 -8.97 -11.10 -10.10
C LEU A 49 -8.94 -12.12 -11.24
N LEU A 50 -8.10 -13.17 -11.16
CA LEU A 50 -8.05 -14.22 -12.18
C LEU A 50 -9.38 -14.98 -12.30
N ASP A 51 -10.12 -15.12 -11.20
CA ASP A 51 -11.45 -15.73 -11.19
C ASP A 51 -12.54 -14.80 -11.78
N SER A 52 -12.14 -13.63 -12.30
CA SER A 52 -13.03 -12.61 -12.90
C SER A 52 -14.29 -12.35 -12.06
N PRO A 53 -14.15 -12.06 -10.75
CA PRO A 53 -15.30 -11.79 -9.91
C PRO A 53 -16.09 -10.61 -10.47
N GLU A 54 -17.42 -10.63 -10.30
CA GLU A 54 -18.22 -9.46 -10.61
C GLU A 54 -17.69 -8.26 -9.82
N THR A 55 -17.43 -7.17 -10.53
CA THR A 55 -16.98 -5.94 -9.90
C THR A 55 -18.16 -5.29 -9.19
N ASP A 56 -18.08 -5.15 -7.86
CA ASP A 56 -19.03 -4.38 -7.07
C ASP A 56 -18.84 -2.87 -7.31
N ARG A 57 -19.35 -2.40 -8.47
CA ARG A 57 -19.20 -1.01 -8.91
C ARG A 57 -19.95 -0.04 -8.02
N GLU A 58 -21.07 -0.45 -7.44
CA GLU A 58 -21.87 0.38 -6.54
C GLU A 58 -21.04 0.72 -5.29
N PHE A 59 -20.48 -0.29 -4.63
CA PHE A 59 -19.60 -0.07 -3.48
C PHE A 59 -18.38 0.78 -3.82
N ILE A 60 -17.73 0.51 -4.96
CA ILE A 60 -16.53 1.25 -5.38
C ILE A 60 -16.86 2.74 -5.59
N PHE A 61 -17.91 3.05 -6.35
CA PHE A 61 -18.25 4.44 -6.65
C PHE A 61 -18.79 5.18 -5.41
N ASP A 62 -19.62 4.54 -4.59
CA ASP A 62 -20.05 5.11 -3.31
C ASP A 62 -18.84 5.45 -2.42
N THR A 63 -17.88 4.54 -2.31
CA THR A 63 -16.67 4.76 -1.51
C THR A 63 -15.83 5.93 -2.04
N LEU A 64 -15.67 6.03 -3.37
CA LEU A 64 -14.89 7.10 -3.98
C LEU A 64 -15.57 8.48 -3.87
N GLU A 65 -16.90 8.53 -3.92
CA GLU A 65 -17.67 9.78 -3.86
C GLU A 65 -17.83 10.27 -2.42
N ASN A 66 -18.04 9.36 -1.46
CA ASN A 66 -18.50 9.71 -0.11
C ASN A 66 -17.41 9.67 0.97
N LYS A 67 -16.16 9.33 0.65
CA LYS A 67 -15.04 9.31 1.63
C LYS A 67 -14.02 10.41 1.36
N SER A 68 -13.40 10.91 2.43
CA SER A 68 -12.35 11.93 2.32
C SER A 68 -11.08 11.36 1.65
N PRO A 69 -10.28 12.19 0.97
CA PRO A 69 -9.01 11.74 0.38
C PRO A 69 -8.07 11.06 1.38
N GLU A 70 -8.03 11.52 2.63
CA GLU A 70 -7.22 10.91 3.70
C GLU A 70 -7.74 9.52 4.05
N THR A 71 -9.06 9.35 4.13
CA THR A 71 -9.68 8.06 4.38
C THR A 71 -9.38 7.08 3.25
N LEU A 72 -9.43 7.54 2.00
CA LEU A 72 -9.07 6.73 0.83
C LEU A 72 -7.59 6.33 0.84
N ALA A 73 -6.70 7.23 1.25
CA ALA A 73 -5.28 6.91 1.42
C ALA A 73 -5.07 5.85 2.52
N HIS A 74 -5.75 5.99 3.67
CA HIS A 74 -5.72 4.97 4.72
C HIS A 74 -6.28 3.62 4.25
N LEU A 75 -7.35 3.61 3.48
CA LEU A 75 -7.91 2.40 2.88
C LEU A 75 -6.90 1.74 1.93
N TYR A 76 -6.24 2.52 1.07
CA TYR A 76 -5.21 2.01 0.15
C TYR A 76 -4.09 1.30 0.90
N PHE A 77 -3.51 1.92 1.94
CA PHE A 77 -2.47 1.28 2.75
C PHE A 77 -3.00 0.03 3.48
N SER A 78 -4.21 0.10 4.03
CA SER A 78 -4.83 -1.04 4.74
C SER A 78 -5.07 -2.24 3.83
N LEU A 79 -5.53 -2.01 2.59
CA LEU A 79 -5.71 -3.06 1.58
C LEU A 79 -4.37 -3.70 1.19
N HIS A 80 -3.33 -2.88 1.01
CA HIS A 80 -1.99 -3.37 0.72
C HIS A 80 -1.49 -4.31 1.83
N PHE A 81 -1.60 -3.90 3.10
CA PHE A 81 -1.24 -4.75 4.24
C PHE A 81 -2.11 -6.01 4.33
N HIS A 82 -3.41 -5.92 4.06
CA HIS A 82 -4.30 -7.07 4.07
C HIS A 82 -3.87 -8.13 3.04
N LEU A 83 -3.55 -7.70 1.82
CA LEU A 83 -3.08 -8.59 0.75
C LEU A 83 -1.70 -9.18 1.06
N LEU A 84 -0.79 -8.40 1.65
CA LEU A 84 0.48 -8.91 2.16
C LEU A 84 0.29 -10.03 3.18
N LYS A 85 -0.55 -9.81 4.19
CA LYS A 85 -0.88 -10.85 5.20
C LYS A 85 -1.44 -12.12 4.53
N ARG A 86 -2.25 -11.98 3.47
CA ARG A 86 -2.80 -13.10 2.69
C ARG A 86 -1.72 -13.92 1.97
N SER A 87 -0.59 -13.32 1.61
CA SER A 87 0.52 -14.03 0.93
C SER A 87 1.20 -15.10 1.79
N GLY A 88 0.99 -15.11 3.11
CA GLY A 88 1.54 -16.10 4.05
C GLY A 88 3.03 -15.91 4.39
N GLU A 89 3.71 -14.97 3.72
CA GLU A 89 5.11 -14.63 3.97
C GLU A 89 5.22 -13.14 4.28
N TRP A 90 5.05 -12.78 5.56
CA TRP A 90 5.21 -11.40 6.01
C TRP A 90 6.45 -11.28 6.90
N ILE A 91 7.30 -10.29 6.60
CA ILE A 91 8.57 -10.07 7.30
C ILE A 91 8.44 -9.27 8.61
N HIS A 92 7.24 -8.77 8.94
CA HIS A 92 7.03 -8.01 10.18
C HIS A 92 6.44 -8.93 11.25
N ASP A 93 7.08 -8.94 12.43
CA ASP A 93 6.64 -9.71 13.61
C ASP A 93 5.46 -9.05 14.37
N GLY A 94 4.93 -7.93 13.85
CA GLY A 94 3.96 -7.09 14.55
C GLY A 94 2.56 -7.14 13.95
N ASN A 95 1.55 -7.27 14.80
CA ASN A 95 0.18 -6.93 14.44
C ASN A 95 0.09 -5.40 14.26
N LEU A 96 0.30 -4.91 13.04
CA LEU A 96 -0.29 -3.63 12.59
C LEU A 96 -1.81 -3.77 12.54
#